data_AF-A0A6P7G465-F1
#
_entry.id   AF-A0A6P7G465-F1
#
_cell.length_a   1.000
_cell.length_b   1.000
_cell.length_c   1.000
_cell.angle_alpha   90.00
_cell.angle_beta   90.00
_cell.angle_gamma   90.00
#
_symmetry.space_group_name_H-M   'P 1'
#
loop_
_entity.id
_entity.type
_entity.pdbx_description
1 polymer ?
#
loop_
_entity_poly.entity_id
_entity_poly.type
_entity_poly.pdbx_seq_one_letter_code
_entity_poly.pdbx_strand_id
1 'polypeptide(L)'
;FLSLSSNNVHKNYILGNGTFITGEVYEVDNKVLADLDILEDYPNLYKREKFEVRLLDGSTSTEEVWIYVISNFLPKLLNEEYYGNYVSSESHGRPFVPRHMRTEGLQPYYHEILA
;
A
#
# COMPACT_ATOMS: atom_id res chain seq x y z
N PHE A 1 0.58 2.27 17.60
CA PHE A 1 1.53 2.83 18.58
C PHE A 1 2.42 1.72 19.10
N LEU A 2 3.70 1.75 18.74
CA LEU A 2 4.86 1.20 19.46
C LEU A 2 6.09 1.85 18.79
N SER A 3 6.99 2.42 19.59
CA SER A 3 8.25 2.99 19.15
C SER A 3 9.35 1.93 19.27
N LEU A 4 10.12 1.72 18.21
CA LEU A 4 11.42 1.06 18.28
C LEU A 4 12.44 1.85 17.44
N SER A 5 13.40 2.41 18.14
CA SER A 5 14.67 2.92 17.62
C SER A 5 15.59 1.74 17.32
N SER A 6 16.02 1.57 16.06
CA SER A 6 17.43 1.36 15.69
C SER A 6 17.61 0.98 14.22
N ASN A 7 18.65 1.59 13.64
CA ASN A 7 19.43 1.21 12.46
C ASN A 7 18.93 1.68 11.08
N ASN A 8 19.81 2.48 10.47
CA ASN A 8 19.78 3.04 9.13
C ASN A 8 19.28 2.05 8.06
N VAL A 9 17.98 2.08 7.81
CA VAL A 9 17.40 1.76 6.51
C VAL A 9 16.54 2.97 6.20
N HIS A 10 16.81 3.68 5.10
CA HIS A 10 15.88 4.67 4.56
C HIS A 10 14.63 3.94 4.05
N LYS A 11 13.82 3.44 4.98
CA LYS A 11 12.46 2.99 4.73
C LYS A 11 11.61 4.24 4.75
N ASN A 12 11.41 4.83 3.57
CA ASN A 12 10.59 6.01 3.37
C ASN A 12 9.08 5.66 3.45
N TYR A 13 8.64 4.93 4.48
CA TYR A 13 7.23 4.87 4.89
C TYR A 13 7.14 5.34 6.34
N ILE A 14 6.27 6.29 6.62
CA ILE A 14 6.22 6.97 7.93
C ILE A 14 5.31 6.17 8.86
N LEU A 15 5.91 5.25 9.64
CA LEU A 15 5.22 4.57 10.73
C LEU A 15 4.75 5.59 11.78
N GLY A 16 3.45 5.55 12.10
CA GLY A 16 2.86 6.39 13.15
C GLY A 16 2.29 7.74 12.70
N ASN A 17 2.27 8.01 11.39
CA ASN A 17 1.52 9.13 10.81
C ASN A 17 0.42 8.59 9.88
N GLY A 18 -0.76 9.22 9.88
CA GLY A 18 -1.94 8.77 9.14
C GLY A 18 -2.98 8.01 9.99
N THR A 19 -3.82 7.22 9.34
CA THR A 19 -4.96 6.52 9.96
C THR A 19 -4.74 5.00 9.93
N PHE A 20 -5.31 4.28 10.89
CA PHE A 20 -5.37 2.81 10.79
C PHE A 20 -6.20 2.41 9.57
N ILE A 21 -5.60 1.61 8.69
CA ILE A 21 -6.25 1.12 7.47
C ILE A 21 -6.95 -0.20 7.79
N THR A 22 -8.19 -0.35 7.34
CA THR A 22 -8.92 -1.63 7.34
C THR A 22 -8.86 -2.28 5.97
N GLY A 23 -8.82 -3.61 5.97
CA GLY A 23 -8.74 -4.42 4.75
C GLY A 23 -9.06 -5.88 5.06
N GLU A 24 -8.80 -6.72 4.06
CA GLU A 24 -9.07 -8.15 4.11
C GLU A 24 -7.74 -8.93 4.15
N VAL A 25 -7.72 -10.03 4.91
CA VAL A 25 -6.56 -10.93 5.01
C VAL A 25 -6.91 -12.23 4.28
N TYR A 26 -6.01 -12.67 3.40
CA TYR A 26 -6.17 -13.89 2.62
C TYR A 26 -4.96 -14.81 2.81
N GLU A 27 -5.22 -16.11 2.98
CA GLU A 27 -4.20 -17.13 2.79
C GLU A 27 -4.03 -17.41 1.31
N VAL A 28 -2.80 -17.33 0.81
CA VAL A 28 -2.46 -17.52 -0.60
C VAL A 28 -1.30 -18.47 -0.73
N ASP A 29 -1.29 -19.28 -1.80
CA ASP A 29 -0.15 -20.12 -2.12
C ASP A 29 0.98 -19.30 -2.81
N ASN A 30 2.13 -19.94 -2.99
CA ASN A 30 3.29 -19.30 -3.63
C ASN A 30 3.03 -18.90 -5.08
N LYS A 31 2.10 -19.57 -5.78
CA LYS A 31 1.79 -19.25 -7.18
C LYS A 31 0.99 -17.95 -7.25
N VAL A 32 -0.08 -17.85 -6.46
CA VAL A 32 -0.90 -16.64 -6.34
C VAL A 32 -0.03 -15.47 -5.87
N LEU A 33 0.85 -15.72 -4.90
CA LEU A 33 1.77 -14.70 -4.40
C LEU A 33 2.76 -14.20 -5.47
N ALA A 34 3.22 -15.07 -6.38
CA ALA A 34 4.07 -14.67 -7.51
C ALA A 34 3.29 -13.90 -8.59
N ASP A 35 2.03 -14.28 -8.85
CA ASP A 35 1.16 -13.55 -9.77
C ASP A 35 0.87 -12.12 -9.26
N LEU A 36 0.69 -11.96 -7.94
CA LEU A 36 0.55 -10.65 -7.28
C LEU A 36 1.82 -9.80 -7.42
N ASP A 37 3.02 -10.39 -7.32
CA ASP A 37 4.27 -9.65 -7.54
C ASP A 37 4.35 -9.03 -8.94
N ILE A 38 3.87 -9.74 -9.97
CA ILE A 38 3.80 -9.22 -11.33
C ILE A 38 2.76 -8.11 -11.44
N LEU A 39 1.58 -8.30 -10.83
CA LEU A 39 0.48 -7.34 -10.88
C LEU A 39 0.88 -6.00 -10.24
N GLU A 40 1.55 -6.06 -9.09
CA GLU A 40 1.99 -4.92 -8.29
C GLU A 40 3.35 -4.35 -8.72
N ASP A 41 3.95 -4.88 -9.80
CA ASP A 41 5.25 -4.47 -10.31
C ASP A 41 6.34 -4.46 -9.21
N TYR A 42 6.35 -5.53 -8.41
CA TYR A 42 7.37 -5.77 -7.40
C TYR A 42 8.69 -6.19 -8.06
N PRO A 43 9.86 -5.66 -7.63
CA PRO A 43 10.07 -4.69 -6.54
C PRO A 43 10.18 -3.22 -7.00
N ASN A 44 9.78 -2.89 -8.23
CA ASN A 44 10.01 -1.58 -8.84
C ASN A 44 9.06 -0.50 -8.31
N LEU A 45 7.76 -0.79 -8.27
CA LEU A 45 6.71 0.12 -7.82
C LEU A 45 6.41 -0.06 -6.34
N TYR A 46 5.92 -1.25 -5.99
CA TYR A 46 5.64 -1.63 -4.62
C TYR A 46 6.72 -2.58 -4.10
N LYS A 47 7.02 -2.46 -2.82
CA LYS A 47 7.81 -3.43 -2.06
C LYS A 47 6.89 -4.26 -1.20
N ARG A 48 7.09 -5.57 -1.20
CA ARG A 48 6.39 -6.48 -0.29
C ARG A 48 7.13 -6.53 1.04
N GLU A 49 6.45 -6.14 2.12
CA GLU A 49 6.97 -6.16 3.49
C GLU A 49 5.97 -6.81 4.45
N LYS A 50 6.47 -7.32 5.59
CA LYS A 50 5.63 -7.93 6.62
C LYS A 50 5.17 -6.89 7.63
N PHE A 51 3.89 -6.93 7.99
CA PHE A 51 3.30 -6.07 9.01
C PHE A 51 2.44 -6.89 9.97
N GLU A 52 2.42 -6.46 11.23
CA GLU A 52 1.47 -6.96 12.21
C GLU A 52 0.12 -6.27 12.01
N VAL A 53 -0.94 -7.06 11.83
CA VAL A 53 -2.32 -6.58 11.71
C VAL A 53 -3.18 -7.13 12.84
N ARG A 54 -4.19 -6.36 13.26
CA ARG A 54 -5.18 -6.82 14.24
C ARG A 54 -6.37 -7.43 13.50
N LEU A 55 -6.79 -8.63 13.91
CA LEU A 55 -7.99 -9.25 13.35
C LEU A 55 -9.26 -8.56 13.89
N LEU A 56 -10.24 -8.35 13.01
CA LEU A 56 -11.53 -7.73 13.33
C LEU A 56 -12.65 -8.76 13.56
N ASP A 57 -12.29 -9.95 14.03
CA ASP A 57 -13.18 -11.08 14.33
C ASP A 57 -13.72 -11.05 15.77
N GLY A 58 -13.46 -9.97 16.51
CA GLY A 58 -13.79 -9.83 17.93
C GLY A 58 -12.70 -10.36 18.88
N SER A 59 -11.63 -10.96 18.36
CA SER A 59 -10.44 -11.31 19.15
C SER A 59 -9.50 -10.10 19.30
N THR A 60 -8.57 -10.17 20.25
CA THR A 60 -7.44 -9.24 20.36
C THR A 60 -6.18 -9.78 19.70
N SER A 61 -6.32 -10.77 18.81
CA SER A 61 -5.19 -11.43 18.16
C SER A 61 -4.56 -10.53 17.09
N THR A 62 -3.28 -10.74 16.86
CA THR A 62 -2.51 -10.14 15.78
C THR A 62 -1.92 -11.21 14.88
N GLU A 63 -1.80 -10.90 13.60
CA GLU A 63 -1.20 -11.79 12.60
C GLU A 63 -0.14 -11.03 11.80
N GLU A 64 0.92 -11.74 11.40
CA GLU A 64 1.95 -11.18 10.52
C GLU A 64 1.57 -11.47 9.05
N VAL A 65 1.31 -10.41 8.27
CA VAL A 65 0.84 -10.53 6.89
C VAL A 65 1.76 -9.78 5.92
N TRP A 66 1.80 -10.23 4.66
CA TRP A 66 2.48 -9.52 3.60
C TRP A 66 1.62 -8.36 3.08
N ILE A 67 2.22 -7.18 2.95
CA ILE A 67 1.59 -5.98 2.39
C ILE A 67 2.51 -5.36 1.33
N TYR A 68 1.92 -4.94 0.21
CA TYR A 68 2.59 -4.16 -0.81
C TYR A 68 2.58 -2.67 -0.44
N VAL A 69 3.76 -2.10 -0.19
CA VAL A 69 3.93 -0.72 0.24
C VAL A 69 4.83 0.05 -0.73
N ILE A 70 4.48 1.29 -0.97
CA ILE A 70 5.31 2.19 -1.78
C ILE A 70 6.26 2.94 -0.86
N SER A 71 7.57 2.78 -1.07
CA SER A 71 8.57 3.46 -0.24
C SER A 71 9.14 4.69 -0.92
N ASN A 72 9.29 4.70 -2.24
CA ASN A 72 9.89 5.85 -2.93
C ASN A 72 8.80 6.74 -3.50
N PHE A 73 8.15 7.57 -2.69
CA PHE A 73 7.06 8.43 -3.16
C PHE A 73 7.36 9.93 -3.04
N LEU A 74 6.71 10.74 -3.88
CA LEU A 74 6.84 12.19 -3.87
C LEU A 74 6.38 12.75 -2.53
N PRO A 75 7.21 13.57 -1.84
CA PRO A 75 6.86 14.12 -0.53
C PRO A 75 5.54 14.89 -0.50
N LYS A 76 5.09 15.45 -1.63
CA LYS A 76 3.81 16.16 -1.75
C LYS A 76 2.61 15.29 -1.37
N LEU A 77 2.69 13.97 -1.55
CA LEU A 77 1.61 13.04 -1.23
C LEU A 77 1.32 12.96 0.28
N LEU A 78 2.26 13.36 1.14
CA LEU A 78 2.05 13.43 2.60
C LEU A 78 1.06 14.53 3.01
N ASN A 79 0.75 15.45 2.10
CA ASN A 79 -0.23 16.52 2.32
C ASN A 79 -1.63 16.16 1.81
N GLU A 80 -1.80 15.01 1.14
CA GLU A 80 -3.12 14.52 0.74
C GLU A 80 -3.87 13.94 1.96
N GLU A 81 -5.16 13.68 1.79
CA GLU A 81 -6.00 13.07 2.83
C GLU A 81 -5.57 11.62 3.13
N TYR A 82 -5.48 11.28 4.42
CA TYR A 82 -5.25 9.91 4.86
C TYR A 82 -6.58 9.16 4.96
N TYR A 83 -6.72 8.09 4.17
CA TYR A 83 -7.91 7.25 4.19
C TYR A 83 -7.75 6.07 5.17
N GLY A 84 -8.79 5.79 5.95
CA GLY A 84 -8.86 4.58 6.79
C GLY A 84 -9.33 3.34 6.02
N ASN A 85 -9.91 3.51 4.84
CA ASN A 85 -10.33 2.44 3.95
C ASN A 85 -10.40 2.97 2.51
N TYR A 86 -10.12 2.11 1.54
CA TYR A 86 -10.24 2.46 0.13
C TYR A 86 -11.55 1.96 -0.45
N VAL A 87 -12.28 2.82 -1.17
CA VAL A 87 -13.46 2.44 -1.96
C VAL A 87 -13.36 3.16 -3.29
N SER A 88 -13.26 2.42 -4.39
CA SER A 88 -13.11 2.99 -5.75
C SER A 88 -14.35 3.74 -6.28
N SER A 89 -15.38 3.95 -5.47
CA SER A 89 -16.59 4.63 -5.92
C SER A 89 -16.34 6.13 -6.16
N GLU A 90 -17.30 6.81 -6.79
CA GLU A 90 -17.18 8.23 -7.14
C GLU A 90 -17.13 9.19 -5.93
N SER A 91 -17.20 8.69 -4.69
CA SER A 91 -17.34 9.49 -3.47
C SER A 91 -16.22 10.52 -3.28
N HIS A 92 -15.01 10.24 -3.75
CA HIS A 92 -13.85 11.12 -3.67
C HIS A 92 -13.35 11.60 -5.05
N GLY A 93 -14.14 11.41 -6.12
CA GLY A 93 -13.85 11.93 -7.46
C GLY A 93 -12.59 11.37 -8.15
N ARG A 94 -11.97 10.30 -7.63
CA ARG A 94 -10.78 9.63 -8.20
C ARG A 94 -10.97 8.11 -8.30
N PRO A 95 -11.93 7.61 -9.11
CA PRO A 95 -12.17 6.18 -9.22
C PRO A 95 -10.95 5.45 -9.82
N PHE A 96 -10.78 4.17 -9.48
CA PHE A 96 -9.78 3.33 -10.12
C PHE A 96 -10.06 3.21 -11.62
N VAL A 97 -9.04 3.53 -12.43
CA VAL A 97 -9.07 3.32 -13.88
C VAL A 97 -8.12 2.16 -14.22
N PRO A 98 -8.63 1.04 -14.78
CA PRO A 98 -7.79 -0.07 -15.22
C PRO A 98 -6.75 0.36 -16.25
N ARG A 99 -5.57 -0.28 -16.23
CA ARG A 99 -4.41 0.11 -17.05
C ARG A 99 -4.74 0.26 -18.54
N HIS A 100 -5.57 -0.62 -19.10
CA HIS A 100 -5.95 -0.62 -20.51
C HIS A 100 -6.97 0.47 -20.90
N MET A 101 -7.64 1.11 -19.93
CA MET A 101 -8.59 2.20 -20.15
C MET A 101 -7.94 3.58 -19.98
N ARG A 102 -6.67 3.63 -19.54
CA ARG A 102 -5.92 4.89 -19.40
C ARG A 102 -5.53 5.37 -20.79
N THR A 103 -5.88 6.60 -21.14
CA THR A 103 -5.64 7.18 -22.46
C THR A 103 -4.16 7.15 -22.83
N GLU A 104 -3.83 6.73 -24.07
CA GLU A 104 -2.47 6.83 -24.61
C GLU A 104 -1.99 8.30 -24.54
N GLY A 105 -0.91 8.54 -23.79
CA GLY A 105 -0.34 9.89 -23.59
C GLY A 105 -0.33 10.38 -22.15
N LEU A 106 -0.98 9.69 -21.22
CA LEU A 106 -0.62 9.80 -19.81
C LEU A 106 0.78 9.19 -19.65
N GLN A 107 1.79 10.07 -19.52
CA GLN A 107 3.15 9.73 -19.12
C GLN A 107 3.14 8.71 -17.97
N PRO A 108 4.19 7.88 -17.80
CA PRO A 108 4.15 6.77 -16.85
C PRO A 108 3.72 7.28 -15.47
N TYR A 109 2.59 6.75 -14.97
CA TYR A 109 1.97 7.02 -13.66
C TYR A 109 2.99 7.16 -12.51
N TYR A 110 4.12 6.47 -12.64
CA TYR A 110 5.30 6.61 -11.82
C TYR A 110 5.72 8.07 -11.54
N HIS A 111 5.61 9.03 -12.45
CA HIS A 111 6.05 10.41 -12.18
C HIS A 111 5.12 11.20 -11.25
N GLU A 112 3.87 10.78 -11.10
CA GLU A 112 2.94 11.42 -10.14
C GLU A 112 3.12 10.89 -8.73
N ILE A 113 3.79 9.74 -8.60
CA ILE A 113 3.87 9.01 -7.35
C ILE A 113 5.28 8.82 -6.87
N LEU A 114 6.21 8.41 -7.72
CA LEU A 114 7.60 8.15 -7.35
C LEU A 114 8.44 9.43 -7.34
N ALA A 115 9.34 9.51 -6.35
CA ALA A 115 10.33 10.59 -6.22
C ALA A 115 11.59 10.35 -7.04
#